data_AF-A0A925FS20-F1
#
_entry.id   AF-A0A925FS20-F1
#
_cell.length_a   1.000
_cell.length_b   1.000
_cell.length_c   1.000
_cell.angle_alpha   90.00
_cell.angle_beta   90.00
_cell.angle_gamma   90.00
#
_symmetry.space_group_name_H-M   'P 1'
#
loop_
_entity.id
_entity.type
_entity.pdbx_description
1 polymer ?
#
loop_
_entity_poly.entity_id
_entity_poly.type
_entity_poly.pdbx_seq_one_letter_code
_entity_poly.pdbx_strand_id
1 'polypeptide(L)'
;GFYPVLPGDQRYDIGTPLFKQVTYNLENGKKFIIKAPQVSPANIYIRSAKWNGRQQQSPYIVQEQIMAGGILEFDMSATPNDQAFQSVSTSSVFQEFAAVPVIGSGGRVFRGSTTVSLSSTSRNATLHYTLDGTEPDAGSAVYTGPFTIDKTTTVKAVVVRGRTVQSLASEAVIYKKSNDWTVKIATAYNRQYTGGGDEGLIDGIRGTVNFASGEWQGYQPQDFVAVIDLQKETEINKVGGGFLQAARSWIWMPTRIEFEVSNDNLNFTKVAEIKTDVPPEEMTHTIRDYMQNISPVRARYVRVKAYNLGKIPAWHPGAGSDAFIFVDEIFIS
;
A
#
# COMPACT_ATOMS: atom_id res chain seq x y z
N GLY A 1 -3.26 34.29 -3.34
CA GLY A 1 -3.39 35.08 -4.58
C GLY A 1 -3.52 34.22 -5.82
N PHE A 2 -2.94 33.01 -5.85
CA PHE A 2 -3.21 32.00 -6.89
C PHE A 2 -3.04 30.58 -6.32
N TYR A 3 -3.62 29.56 -6.95
CA TYR A 3 -3.61 28.16 -6.49
C TYR A 3 -3.64 27.15 -7.66
N PRO A 4 -2.84 26.08 -7.63
CA PRO A 4 -2.89 25.02 -8.64
C PRO A 4 -4.04 24.05 -8.34
N VAL A 5 -5.24 24.33 -8.86
CA VAL A 5 -6.44 23.50 -8.63
C VAL A 5 -6.26 22.08 -9.16
N LEU A 6 -5.61 21.92 -10.31
CA LEU A 6 -5.27 20.62 -10.89
C LEU A 6 -3.73 20.47 -10.94
N PRO A 7 -3.11 19.88 -9.89
CA PRO A 7 -1.68 19.58 -9.91
C PRO A 7 -1.28 18.80 -11.17
N GLY A 8 -0.29 19.30 -11.92
CA GLY A 8 0.15 18.75 -13.20
C GLY A 8 -0.30 19.51 -14.45
N ASP A 9 -1.32 20.36 -14.35
CA ASP A 9 -1.92 21.12 -15.47
C ASP A 9 -1.15 22.42 -15.83
N GLN A 10 -0.06 22.75 -15.12
CA GLN A 10 0.71 24.00 -15.27
C GLN A 10 -0.11 25.30 -15.14
N ARG A 11 -1.42 25.23 -14.83
CA ARG A 11 -2.34 26.35 -14.61
C ARG A 11 -2.48 26.65 -13.12
N TYR A 12 -2.61 27.92 -12.80
CA TYR A 12 -2.81 28.43 -11.44
C TYR A 12 -3.97 29.42 -11.42
N ASP A 13 -5.07 29.03 -10.80
CA ASP A 13 -6.26 29.89 -10.68
C ASP A 13 -6.01 31.04 -9.71
N ILE A 14 -6.40 32.24 -10.10
CA ILE A 14 -6.28 33.45 -9.32
C ILE A 14 -7.32 33.43 -8.20
N GLY A 15 -6.84 33.55 -6.97
CA GLY A 15 -7.67 33.81 -5.80
C GLY A 15 -7.48 35.25 -5.31
N THR A 16 -7.89 35.54 -4.08
CA THR A 16 -7.64 36.86 -3.48
C THR A 16 -6.17 36.97 -2.98
N PRO A 17 -5.41 38.02 -3.34
CA PRO A 17 -4.14 38.35 -2.68
C PRO A 17 -4.39 38.73 -1.22
N LEU A 18 -3.43 38.46 -0.33
CA LEU A 18 -3.51 38.86 1.08
C LEU A 18 -2.55 40.01 1.44
N PHE A 19 -1.55 40.25 0.59
CA PHE A 19 -0.50 41.24 0.82
C PHE A 19 -0.51 42.28 -0.28
N LYS A 20 -0.15 43.51 0.07
CA LYS A 20 -0.04 44.62 -0.90
C LYS A 20 0.98 44.35 -2.00
N GLN A 21 2.03 43.58 -1.68
CA GLN A 21 3.01 43.13 -2.65
C GLN A 21 3.67 41.83 -2.20
N VAL A 22 3.94 40.94 -3.15
CA VAL A 22 4.78 39.74 -2.97
C VAL A 22 5.79 39.70 -4.12
N THR A 23 7.02 39.29 -3.85
CA THR A 23 8.06 39.09 -4.87
C THR A 23 8.63 37.69 -4.74
N TYR A 24 8.50 36.92 -5.81
CA TYR A 24 9.12 35.61 -5.97
C TYR A 24 10.44 35.79 -6.74
N ASN A 25 11.55 35.40 -6.12
CA ASN A 25 12.83 35.26 -6.80
C ASN A 25 12.88 33.85 -7.38
N LEU A 26 12.88 33.74 -8.70
CA LEU A 26 12.79 32.46 -9.41
C LEU A 26 14.20 31.87 -9.60
N GLU A 27 14.27 30.55 -9.72
CA GLU A 27 15.55 29.82 -9.88
C GLU A 27 16.33 30.24 -11.14
N ASN A 28 15.63 30.71 -12.18
CA ASN A 28 16.25 31.23 -13.39
C ASN A 28 16.75 32.69 -13.27
N GLY A 29 16.78 33.25 -12.05
CA GLY A 29 17.24 34.60 -11.75
C GLY A 29 16.24 35.71 -12.06
N LYS A 30 15.08 35.40 -12.64
CA LYS A 30 14.01 36.38 -12.89
C LYS A 30 13.17 36.62 -11.64
N LYS A 31 12.34 37.66 -11.69
CA LYS A 31 11.40 38.01 -10.61
C LYS A 31 9.97 37.96 -11.11
N PHE A 32 9.11 37.31 -10.35
CA PHE A 32 7.66 37.40 -10.50
C PHE A 32 7.09 38.19 -9.33
N ILE A 33 6.38 39.28 -9.62
CA ILE A 33 5.90 40.23 -8.62
C ILE A 33 4.38 40.26 -8.70
N ILE A 34 3.72 40.10 -7.56
CA ILE A 34 2.29 40.31 -7.41
C ILE A 34 2.07 41.61 -6.65
N LYS A 35 1.25 42.51 -7.19
CA LYS A 35 0.87 43.78 -6.55
C LYS A 35 -0.64 43.84 -6.34
N ALA A 36 -1.06 44.26 -5.16
CA ALA A 36 -2.46 44.48 -4.79
C ALA A 36 -2.53 45.64 -3.79
N PRO A 37 -2.13 46.87 -4.16
CA PRO A 37 -1.88 47.96 -3.21
C PRO A 37 -3.12 48.36 -2.39
N GLN A 38 -4.31 48.13 -2.96
CA GLN A 38 -5.61 48.44 -2.33
C GLN A 38 -6.17 47.30 -1.46
N VAL A 39 -5.49 46.14 -1.37
CA VAL A 39 -5.97 45.01 -0.55
C VAL A 39 -6.07 45.40 0.92
N SER A 40 -7.19 45.03 1.53
CA SER A 40 -7.47 45.26 2.95
C SER A 40 -8.59 44.32 3.41
N PRO A 41 -8.91 44.24 4.71
CA PRO A 41 -10.09 43.52 5.19
C PRO A 41 -11.41 43.96 4.53
N ALA A 42 -11.49 45.20 4.02
CA ALA A 42 -12.65 45.70 3.29
C ALA A 42 -12.57 45.43 1.77
N ASN A 43 -11.37 45.46 1.18
CA ASN A 43 -11.17 45.33 -0.27
C ASN A 43 -10.63 43.94 -0.62
N ILE A 44 -11.50 42.95 -0.66
CA ILE A 44 -11.16 41.54 -0.89
C ILE A 44 -11.43 41.06 -2.33
N TYR A 45 -12.20 41.80 -3.11
CA TYR A 45 -12.57 41.45 -4.48
C TYR A 45 -11.57 42.04 -5.47
N ILE A 46 -11.41 41.37 -6.61
CA ILE A 46 -10.62 41.88 -7.74
C ILE A 46 -11.57 42.64 -8.67
N ARG A 47 -11.34 43.93 -8.86
CA ARG A 47 -12.05 44.72 -9.88
C ARG A 47 -11.47 44.48 -11.27
N SER A 48 -10.15 44.42 -11.37
CA SER A 48 -9.42 44.10 -12.61
C SER A 48 -8.01 43.62 -12.29
N ALA A 49 -7.37 42.95 -13.25
CA ALA A 49 -5.98 42.55 -13.15
C ALA A 49 -5.20 42.92 -14.42
N LYS A 50 -3.89 43.14 -14.27
CA LYS A 50 -2.98 43.44 -15.38
C LYS A 50 -1.73 42.58 -15.31
N TRP A 51 -1.34 41.99 -16.43
CA TRP A 51 -0.05 41.34 -16.60
C TRP A 51 0.89 42.25 -17.39
N ASN A 52 1.98 42.70 -16.77
CA ASN A 52 2.94 43.65 -17.35
C ASN A 52 2.25 44.89 -17.97
N GLY A 53 1.26 45.43 -17.26
CA GLY A 53 0.49 46.61 -17.67
C GLY A 53 -0.64 46.34 -18.69
N ARG A 54 -0.73 45.15 -19.27
CA ARG A 54 -1.82 44.75 -20.18
C ARG A 54 -2.95 44.10 -19.40
N GLN A 55 -4.20 44.34 -19.80
CA GLN A 55 -5.37 43.74 -19.17
C GLN A 55 -5.25 42.21 -19.16
N GLN A 56 -5.34 41.61 -17.97
CA GLN A 56 -5.43 40.17 -17.80
C GLN A 56 -6.87 39.74 -18.10
N GLN A 57 -7.03 38.85 -19.07
CA GLN A 57 -8.35 38.37 -19.50
C GLN A 57 -8.79 37.11 -18.76
N SER A 58 -7.85 36.24 -18.40
CA SER A 58 -8.14 34.95 -17.77
C SER A 58 -8.04 35.02 -16.25
N PRO A 59 -8.89 34.27 -15.50
CA PRO A 59 -8.84 34.18 -14.05
C PRO A 59 -7.74 33.22 -13.56
N TYR A 60 -6.73 32.93 -14.37
CA TYR A 60 -5.60 32.07 -14.06
C TYR A 60 -4.33 32.62 -14.72
N ILE A 61 -3.17 32.20 -14.20
CA ILE A 61 -1.85 32.34 -14.82
C ILE A 61 -1.27 30.96 -15.11
N VAL A 62 -0.34 30.87 -16.06
CA VAL A 62 0.33 29.60 -16.39
C VAL A 62 1.78 29.59 -15.92
N GLN A 63 2.34 28.39 -15.73
CA GLN A 63 3.73 28.19 -15.30
C GLN A 63 4.72 28.97 -16.18
N GLU A 64 4.51 28.99 -17.49
CA GLU A 64 5.35 29.73 -18.43
C GLU A 64 5.38 31.24 -18.12
N GLN A 65 4.23 31.85 -17.79
CA GLN A 65 4.16 33.26 -17.40
C GLN A 65 4.91 33.52 -16.10
N ILE A 66 4.76 32.67 -15.10
CA ILE A 66 5.49 32.78 -13.83
C ILE A 66 7.00 32.71 -14.11
N MET A 67 7.45 31.70 -14.85
CA MET A 67 8.87 31.49 -15.15
C MET A 67 9.46 32.57 -16.08
N ALA A 68 8.64 33.21 -16.91
CA ALA A 68 9.04 34.38 -17.68
C ALA A 68 9.33 35.61 -16.81
N GLY A 69 8.83 35.63 -15.56
CA GLY A 69 8.85 36.77 -14.67
C GLY A 69 7.87 37.88 -15.11
N GLY A 70 7.82 38.96 -14.34
CA GLY A 70 6.96 40.11 -14.62
C GLY A 70 6.13 40.56 -13.43
N ILE A 71 5.13 41.39 -13.69
CA ILE A 71 4.25 41.99 -12.70
C ILE A 71 2.80 41.61 -13.00
N LEU A 72 2.18 40.89 -12.07
CA LEU A 72 0.72 40.72 -12.00
C LEU A 72 0.16 41.71 -10.98
N GLU A 73 -0.60 42.69 -11.45
CA GLU A 73 -1.16 43.76 -10.64
C GLU A 73 -2.67 43.66 -10.55
N PHE A 74 -3.20 43.74 -9.34
CA PHE A 74 -4.62 43.66 -9.02
C PHE A 74 -5.15 45.02 -8.54
N ASP A 75 -6.22 45.49 -9.18
CA ASP A 75 -7.07 46.56 -8.64
C ASP A 75 -8.11 45.91 -7.72
N MET A 76 -8.06 46.22 -6.42
CA MET A 76 -8.89 45.55 -5.40
C MET A 76 -10.11 46.42 -5.05
N SER A 77 -11.24 45.80 -4.73
CA SER A 77 -12.50 46.49 -4.39
C SER A 77 -13.25 45.83 -3.25
N ALA A 78 -14.13 46.61 -2.60
CA ALA A 78 -15.05 46.13 -1.58
C ALA A 78 -16.28 45.41 -2.15
N THR A 79 -16.56 45.58 -3.44
CA THR A 79 -17.68 44.94 -4.15
C THR A 79 -17.16 43.99 -5.22
N PRO A 80 -17.85 42.86 -5.45
CA PRO A 80 -17.49 41.93 -6.53
C PRO A 80 -17.65 42.57 -7.92
N ASN A 81 -16.88 42.06 -8.89
CA ASN A 81 -17.02 42.39 -10.31
C ASN A 81 -16.95 41.10 -11.14
N ASP A 82 -18.10 40.62 -11.62
CA ASP A 82 -18.18 39.41 -12.45
C ASP A 82 -17.53 39.57 -13.83
N GLN A 83 -17.18 40.81 -14.21
CA GLN A 83 -16.48 41.15 -15.45
C GLN A 83 -14.99 41.45 -15.23
N ALA A 84 -14.44 41.13 -14.07
CA ALA A 84 -13.00 41.32 -13.80
C ALA A 84 -12.11 40.51 -14.76
N PHE A 85 -12.65 39.40 -15.28
CA PHE A 85 -12.05 38.51 -16.27
C PHE A 85 -13.08 38.18 -17.37
N GLN A 86 -12.62 37.89 -18.58
CA GLN A 86 -13.47 37.55 -19.74
C GLN A 86 -13.85 36.06 -19.80
N SER A 87 -13.19 35.22 -19.01
CA SER A 87 -13.47 33.79 -18.91
C SER A 87 -13.62 33.36 -17.45
N VAL A 88 -14.33 32.26 -17.24
CA VAL A 88 -14.37 31.55 -15.95
C VAL A 88 -13.61 30.25 -16.11
N SER A 89 -12.83 29.87 -15.10
CA SER A 89 -12.21 28.54 -15.08
C SER A 89 -13.30 27.49 -14.99
N THR A 90 -13.45 26.69 -16.06
CA THR A 90 -14.32 25.52 -16.06
C THR A 90 -13.46 24.27 -15.90
N SER A 91 -13.86 23.40 -14.97
CA SER A 91 -13.34 22.05 -14.87
C SER A 91 -14.32 21.09 -15.54
N SER A 92 -13.81 20.24 -16.41
CA SER A 92 -14.61 19.23 -17.10
C SER A 92 -13.77 17.97 -17.28
N VAL A 93 -14.31 16.83 -16.88
CA VAL A 93 -13.72 15.51 -17.17
C VAL A 93 -14.20 15.10 -18.55
N PHE A 94 -13.32 15.15 -19.55
CA PHE A 94 -13.66 14.82 -20.94
C PHE A 94 -13.41 13.37 -21.33
N GLN A 95 -13.05 12.50 -20.39
CA GLN A 95 -12.75 11.11 -20.71
C GLN A 95 -13.82 10.17 -20.15
N GLU A 96 -14.46 9.44 -21.06
CA GLU A 96 -15.33 8.33 -20.68
C GLU A 96 -14.45 7.21 -20.10
N PHE A 97 -14.68 6.86 -18.83
CA PHE A 97 -13.96 5.78 -18.15
C PHE A 97 -14.92 4.67 -17.75
N ALA A 98 -14.43 3.43 -17.76
CA ALA A 98 -15.11 2.29 -17.14
C ALA A 98 -14.58 2.07 -15.73
N ALA A 99 -15.48 1.74 -14.79
CA ALA A 99 -15.11 1.37 -13.44
C ALA A 99 -14.31 0.06 -13.45
N VAL A 100 -13.19 0.06 -12.72
CA VAL A 100 -12.37 -1.13 -12.50
C VAL A 100 -13.23 -2.21 -11.84
N PRO A 101 -13.23 -3.45 -12.37
CA PRO A 101 -14.04 -4.52 -11.81
C PRO A 101 -13.53 -4.96 -10.43
N VAL A 102 -14.43 -5.56 -9.67
CA VAL A 102 -14.14 -6.13 -8.35
C VAL A 102 -14.09 -7.65 -8.48
N ILE A 103 -13.01 -8.24 -7.99
CA ILE A 103 -12.84 -9.69 -7.86
C ILE A 103 -13.23 -10.10 -6.44
N GLY A 104 -14.28 -10.92 -6.33
CA GLY A 104 -14.74 -11.51 -5.08
C GLY A 104 -14.39 -12.99 -4.99
N SER A 105 -14.06 -13.44 -3.79
CA SER A 105 -13.88 -14.86 -3.44
C SER A 105 -14.30 -15.10 -1.98
N GLY A 106 -14.39 -16.37 -1.57
CA GLY A 106 -14.62 -16.73 -0.15
C GLY A 106 -13.46 -16.38 0.80
N GLY A 107 -12.38 -15.78 0.28
CA GLY A 107 -11.15 -15.45 1.00
C GLY A 107 -9.93 -15.42 0.08
N ARG A 108 -8.79 -14.92 0.58
CA ARG A 108 -7.51 -14.97 -0.15
C ARG A 108 -6.95 -16.39 -0.27
N VAL A 109 -7.33 -17.29 0.63
CA VAL A 109 -6.80 -18.66 0.77
C VAL A 109 -7.96 -19.66 0.87
N PHE A 110 -7.81 -20.84 0.26
CA PHE A 110 -8.79 -21.94 0.33
C PHE A 110 -8.13 -23.31 0.39
N ARG A 111 -8.78 -24.33 0.95
CA ARG A 111 -8.23 -25.70 1.08
C ARG A 111 -8.62 -26.64 -0.07
N GLY A 112 -9.91 -26.67 -0.41
CA GLY A 112 -10.46 -27.54 -1.47
C GLY A 112 -10.63 -26.80 -2.78
N SER A 113 -11.78 -26.13 -2.89
CA SER A 113 -12.11 -25.20 -3.97
C SER A 113 -12.77 -23.95 -3.40
N THR A 114 -12.84 -22.89 -4.21
CA THR A 114 -13.58 -21.67 -3.89
C THR A 114 -14.29 -21.14 -5.13
N THR A 115 -15.41 -20.46 -4.91
CA THR A 115 -16.10 -19.71 -5.94
C THR A 115 -15.48 -18.31 -6.08
N VAL A 116 -15.28 -17.89 -7.32
CA VAL A 116 -14.86 -16.54 -7.72
C VAL A 116 -16.02 -15.84 -8.40
N SER A 117 -16.26 -14.59 -8.03
CA SER A 117 -17.25 -13.72 -8.64
C SER A 117 -16.60 -12.43 -9.15
N LEU A 118 -17.09 -11.90 -10.27
CA LEU A 118 -16.65 -10.63 -10.83
C LEU A 118 -17.83 -9.68 -10.88
N SER A 119 -17.63 -8.41 -10.55
CA SER A 119 -18.69 -7.40 -10.61
C SER A 119 -18.15 -6.03 -11.05
N SER A 120 -19.01 -5.19 -11.62
CA SER A 120 -18.69 -3.80 -11.96
C SER A 120 -19.95 -2.95 -11.92
N THR A 121 -19.77 -1.65 -11.66
CA THR A 121 -20.83 -0.63 -11.72
C THR A 121 -20.97 -0.01 -13.11
N SER A 122 -20.08 -0.35 -14.06
CA SER A 122 -20.13 0.12 -15.45
C SER A 122 -21.37 -0.42 -16.18
N ARG A 123 -22.23 0.48 -16.69
CA ARG A 123 -23.40 0.10 -17.50
C ARG A 123 -22.99 -0.21 -18.95
N ASN A 124 -23.74 -1.09 -19.60
CA ASN A 124 -23.55 -1.45 -21.03
C ASN A 124 -22.13 -1.91 -21.35
N ALA A 125 -21.53 -2.72 -20.47
CA ALA A 125 -20.16 -3.16 -20.59
C ALA A 125 -20.04 -4.66 -20.35
N THR A 126 -19.03 -5.27 -20.95
CA THR A 126 -18.72 -6.69 -20.85
C THR A 126 -17.51 -6.88 -19.94
N LEU A 127 -17.61 -7.83 -19.01
CA LEU A 127 -16.50 -8.24 -18.14
C LEU A 127 -15.67 -9.31 -18.86
N HIS A 128 -14.38 -9.07 -18.95
CA HIS A 128 -13.40 -10.02 -19.48
C HIS A 128 -12.36 -10.36 -18.42
N TYR A 129 -11.86 -11.60 -18.43
CA TYR A 129 -10.91 -12.05 -17.42
C TYR A 129 -9.94 -13.12 -17.94
N THR A 130 -8.87 -13.30 -17.19
CA THR A 130 -7.85 -14.34 -17.33
C THR A 130 -7.60 -14.99 -15.97
N LEU A 131 -7.09 -16.22 -15.96
CA LEU A 131 -6.86 -17.02 -14.75
C LEU A 131 -5.39 -17.42 -14.56
N ASP A 132 -4.52 -16.97 -15.45
CA ASP A 132 -3.09 -17.28 -15.48
C ASP A 132 -2.22 -16.02 -15.24
N GLY A 133 -2.85 -14.89 -14.92
CA GLY A 133 -2.17 -13.61 -14.70
C GLY A 133 -1.79 -12.83 -15.98
N THR A 134 -2.13 -13.33 -17.17
CA THR A 134 -1.99 -12.57 -18.41
C THR A 134 -2.94 -11.37 -18.43
N GLU A 135 -2.56 -10.28 -19.09
CA GLU A 135 -3.42 -9.08 -19.17
C GLU A 135 -4.69 -9.36 -19.97
N PRO A 136 -5.89 -9.18 -19.39
CA PRO A 136 -7.13 -9.39 -20.10
C PRO A 136 -7.46 -8.19 -21.01
N ASP A 137 -8.12 -8.49 -22.12
CA ASP A 137 -8.59 -7.54 -23.11
C ASP A 137 -9.98 -7.94 -23.66
N ALA A 138 -10.46 -7.24 -24.68
CA ALA A 138 -11.74 -7.54 -25.33
C ALA A 138 -11.81 -8.93 -26.00
N GLY A 139 -10.67 -9.58 -26.25
CA GLY A 139 -10.59 -10.94 -26.80
C GLY A 139 -10.54 -12.04 -25.74
N SER A 140 -10.38 -11.66 -24.46
CA SER A 140 -10.30 -12.58 -23.33
C SER A 140 -11.66 -13.16 -22.94
N ALA A 141 -11.68 -14.18 -22.08
CA ALA A 141 -12.89 -14.91 -21.71
C ALA A 141 -13.94 -13.97 -21.08
N VAL A 142 -15.19 -14.08 -21.54
CA VAL A 142 -16.31 -13.28 -21.02
C VAL A 142 -16.83 -13.89 -19.72
N TYR A 143 -17.03 -13.05 -18.71
CA TYR A 143 -17.66 -13.45 -17.46
C TYR A 143 -19.17 -13.58 -17.63
N THR A 144 -19.69 -14.79 -17.44
CA THR A 144 -21.14 -15.11 -17.55
C THR A 144 -21.80 -15.40 -16.20
N GLY A 145 -21.00 -15.56 -15.14
CA GLY A 145 -21.45 -15.87 -13.79
C GLY A 145 -20.31 -16.43 -12.95
N PRO A 146 -20.52 -16.60 -11.63
CA PRO A 146 -19.49 -17.13 -10.73
C PRO A 146 -18.96 -18.49 -11.21
N PHE A 147 -17.65 -18.70 -11.06
CA PHE A 147 -16.97 -19.94 -11.43
C PHE A 147 -16.13 -20.47 -10.27
N THR A 148 -15.78 -21.75 -10.32
CA THR A 148 -15.03 -22.42 -9.25
C THR A 148 -13.58 -22.62 -9.66
N ILE A 149 -12.66 -22.40 -8.72
CA ILE A 149 -11.24 -22.75 -8.84
C ILE A 149 -10.83 -23.73 -7.75
N ASP A 150 -9.87 -24.60 -8.06
CA ASP A 150 -9.39 -25.68 -7.18
C ASP A 150 -7.85 -25.72 -7.11
N LYS A 151 -7.17 -24.67 -7.56
CA LYS A 151 -5.73 -24.45 -7.48
C LYS A 151 -5.44 -22.96 -7.32
N THR A 152 -4.23 -22.63 -6.87
CA THR A 152 -3.78 -21.23 -6.83
C THR A 152 -3.95 -20.59 -8.20
N THR A 153 -4.65 -19.46 -8.25
CA THR A 153 -5.08 -18.82 -9.50
C THR A 153 -4.86 -17.32 -9.41
N THR A 154 -4.22 -16.75 -10.42
CA THR A 154 -4.10 -15.29 -10.59
C THR A 154 -5.22 -14.83 -11.50
N VAL A 155 -6.24 -14.20 -10.92
CA VAL A 155 -7.38 -13.66 -11.63
C VAL A 155 -7.08 -12.21 -11.99
N LYS A 156 -7.13 -11.89 -13.29
CA LYS A 156 -7.17 -10.50 -13.74
C LYS A 156 -8.47 -10.25 -14.48
N ALA A 157 -9.05 -9.06 -14.30
CA ALA A 157 -10.30 -8.70 -14.94
C ALA A 157 -10.33 -7.25 -15.42
N VAL A 158 -10.98 -7.02 -16.56
CA VAL A 158 -11.27 -5.70 -17.12
C VAL A 158 -12.73 -5.61 -17.52
N VAL A 159 -13.21 -4.38 -17.64
CA VAL A 159 -14.51 -4.08 -18.23
C VAL A 159 -14.29 -3.38 -19.56
N VAL A 160 -14.95 -3.87 -20.61
CA VAL A 160 -14.90 -3.31 -21.97
C VAL A 160 -16.29 -2.79 -22.34
N ARG A 161 -16.37 -1.53 -22.78
CA ARG A 161 -17.59 -0.90 -23.28
C ARG A 161 -17.35 -0.36 -24.69
N GLY A 162 -18.15 -0.83 -25.64
CA GLY A 162 -17.92 -0.54 -27.05
C GLY A 162 -16.56 -1.06 -27.51
N ARG A 163 -15.91 -0.32 -28.42
CA ARG A 163 -14.58 -0.67 -28.97
C ARG A 163 -13.41 0.12 -28.36
N THR A 164 -13.70 1.15 -27.57
CA THR A 164 -12.72 2.19 -27.23
C THR A 164 -12.55 2.40 -25.73
N VAL A 165 -13.47 1.92 -24.89
CA VAL A 165 -13.41 2.14 -23.44
C VAL A 165 -13.09 0.82 -22.73
N GLN A 166 -11.91 0.77 -22.11
CA GLN A 166 -11.48 -0.32 -21.23
C GLN A 166 -11.11 0.25 -19.85
N SER A 167 -11.46 -0.45 -18.78
CA SER A 167 -11.00 -0.10 -17.44
C SER A 167 -9.51 -0.43 -17.26
N LEU A 168 -8.90 0.05 -16.17
CA LEU A 168 -7.69 -0.62 -15.66
C LEU A 168 -8.03 -2.05 -15.26
N ALA A 169 -7.03 -2.93 -15.26
CA ALA A 169 -7.18 -4.30 -14.79
C ALA A 169 -7.23 -4.33 -13.25
N SER A 170 -8.18 -5.07 -12.70
CA SER A 170 -8.10 -5.55 -11.32
C SER A 170 -7.34 -6.86 -11.29
N GLU A 171 -6.55 -7.11 -10.25
CA GLU A 171 -5.79 -8.34 -10.06
C GLU A 171 -6.00 -8.91 -8.64
N ALA A 172 -6.15 -10.23 -8.56
CA ALA A 172 -6.15 -10.95 -7.29
C ALA A 172 -5.47 -12.31 -7.45
N VAL A 173 -4.58 -12.65 -6.53
CA VAL A 173 -4.06 -14.01 -6.39
C VAL A 173 -4.86 -14.71 -5.29
N ILE A 174 -5.50 -15.82 -5.65
CA ILE A 174 -6.28 -16.64 -4.71
C ILE A 174 -5.51 -17.94 -4.50
N TYR A 175 -5.06 -18.16 -3.27
CA TYR A 175 -4.11 -19.21 -2.92
C TYR A 175 -4.81 -20.50 -2.51
N LYS A 176 -4.36 -21.63 -3.05
CA LYS A 176 -4.72 -22.94 -2.51
C LYS A 176 -3.72 -23.31 -1.41
N LYS A 177 -4.23 -23.55 -0.21
CA LYS A 177 -3.47 -24.08 0.91
C LYS A 177 -2.95 -25.48 0.55
N SER A 178 -1.65 -25.68 0.71
CA SER A 178 -0.96 -26.92 0.32
C SER A 178 -1.17 -28.07 1.32
N ASN A 179 -1.59 -27.75 2.53
CA ASN A 179 -1.71 -28.67 3.64
C ASN A 179 -2.99 -28.42 4.46
N ASP A 180 -3.33 -29.37 5.32
CA ASP A 180 -4.45 -29.30 6.24
C ASP A 180 -4.06 -28.79 7.64
N TRP A 181 -2.85 -28.25 7.80
CA TRP A 181 -2.32 -27.86 9.11
C TRP A 181 -3.22 -26.85 9.81
N THR A 182 -3.13 -26.87 11.13
CA THR A 182 -3.73 -25.86 12.00
C THR A 182 -2.64 -25.25 12.86
N VAL A 183 -2.90 -24.05 13.36
CA VAL A 183 -1.95 -23.31 14.18
C VAL A 183 -2.67 -22.77 15.41
N LYS A 184 -2.00 -22.90 16.55
CA LYS A 184 -2.35 -22.24 17.79
C LYS A 184 -1.26 -21.24 18.13
N ILE A 185 -1.58 -19.96 17.99
CA ILE A 185 -0.69 -18.88 18.38
C ILE A 185 -0.82 -18.69 19.89
N ALA A 186 0.27 -18.88 20.63
CA ALA A 186 0.28 -18.75 22.09
C ALA A 186 0.43 -17.28 22.54
N THR A 187 0.94 -16.43 21.66
CA THR A 187 1.24 -15.01 21.91
C THR A 187 0.28 -14.12 21.12
N ALA A 188 -0.36 -13.14 21.75
CA ALA A 188 -1.29 -12.26 21.03
C ALA A 188 -0.57 -11.36 20.02
N TYR A 189 -0.91 -11.44 18.74
CA TYR A 189 -0.42 -10.51 17.73
C TYR A 189 -1.09 -9.13 17.86
N ASN A 190 -0.41 -8.10 17.37
CA ASN A 190 -0.90 -6.73 17.36
C ASN A 190 -2.11 -6.60 16.41
N ARG A 191 -3.19 -5.96 16.85
CA ARG A 191 -4.43 -5.79 16.07
C ARG A 191 -4.24 -5.01 14.76
N GLN A 192 -3.21 -4.18 14.68
CA GLN A 192 -2.86 -3.45 13.46
C GLN A 192 -2.15 -4.33 12.42
N TYR A 193 -1.51 -5.41 12.87
CA TYR A 193 -0.66 -6.28 12.05
C TYR A 193 -1.06 -7.74 12.29
N THR A 194 -2.24 -8.11 11.81
CA THR A 194 -2.81 -9.45 12.03
C THR A 194 -2.27 -10.49 11.06
N GLY A 195 -1.65 -10.09 9.94
CA GLY A 195 -1.05 -10.99 8.96
C GLY A 195 -2.04 -12.00 8.37
N GLY A 196 -3.32 -11.64 8.19
CA GLY A 196 -4.36 -12.59 7.77
C GLY A 196 -5.04 -13.37 8.92
N GLY A 197 -4.68 -13.08 10.16
CA GLY A 197 -5.25 -13.71 11.36
C GLY A 197 -4.55 -15.01 11.72
N ASP A 198 -5.27 -15.90 12.40
CA ASP A 198 -4.65 -17.08 13.02
C ASP A 198 -3.98 -18.00 11.99
N GLU A 199 -4.57 -18.19 10.81
CA GLU A 199 -4.02 -19.06 9.77
C GLU A 199 -2.89 -18.43 8.93
N GLY A 200 -2.62 -17.13 9.10
CA GLY A 200 -1.66 -16.40 8.25
C GLY A 200 -0.25 -17.00 8.21
N LEU A 201 0.18 -17.63 9.31
CA LEU A 201 1.50 -18.26 9.44
C LEU A 201 1.68 -19.56 8.64
N ILE A 202 0.60 -20.08 8.06
CA ILE A 202 0.55 -21.38 7.36
C ILE A 202 -0.31 -21.29 6.10
N ASP A 203 -0.55 -20.09 5.58
CA ASP A 203 -1.47 -19.87 4.46
C ASP A 203 -0.74 -19.88 3.10
N GLY A 204 0.59 -19.90 3.12
CA GLY A 204 1.46 -19.94 1.95
C GLY A 204 1.67 -18.57 1.30
N ILE A 205 1.18 -17.49 1.90
CA ILE A 205 1.35 -16.12 1.42
C ILE A 205 2.64 -15.55 2.00
N ARG A 206 3.46 -14.96 1.12
CA ARG A 206 4.73 -14.36 1.49
C ARG A 206 4.61 -12.85 1.64
N GLY A 207 5.25 -12.30 2.66
CA GLY A 207 5.29 -10.87 2.90
C GLY A 207 6.13 -10.12 1.87
N THR A 208 5.82 -8.83 1.70
CA THR A 208 6.62 -7.91 0.87
C THR A 208 7.44 -6.97 1.74
N VAL A 209 8.38 -6.23 1.13
CA VAL A 209 9.16 -5.21 1.87
C VAL A 209 8.29 -4.08 2.40
N ASN A 210 7.07 -3.91 1.89
CA ASN A 210 6.07 -3.03 2.48
C ASN A 210 5.34 -3.78 3.60
N PHE A 211 5.75 -3.57 4.85
CA PHE A 211 5.13 -4.23 6.00
C PHE A 211 3.63 -3.93 6.17
N ALA A 212 3.13 -2.86 5.56
CA ALA A 212 1.72 -2.45 5.62
C ALA A 212 0.84 -3.13 4.55
N SER A 213 1.37 -4.04 3.71
CA SER A 213 0.58 -4.73 2.68
C SER A 213 -0.38 -5.79 3.24
N GLY A 214 -0.22 -6.18 4.52
CA GLY A 214 -1.18 -6.98 5.28
C GLY A 214 -0.81 -8.45 5.49
N GLU A 215 0.31 -8.90 4.94
CA GLU A 215 0.82 -10.28 5.04
C GLU A 215 1.63 -10.54 6.32
N TRP A 216 2.10 -9.49 7.00
CA TRP A 216 2.94 -9.66 8.18
C TRP A 216 2.13 -9.66 9.47
N GLN A 217 2.40 -10.66 10.32
CA GLN A 217 1.87 -10.73 11.67
C GLN A 217 2.88 -10.16 12.66
N GLY A 218 2.46 -9.14 13.42
CA GLY A 218 3.35 -8.33 14.27
C GLY A 218 3.21 -8.63 15.76
N TYR A 219 4.33 -8.70 16.48
CA TYR A 219 4.42 -9.02 17.90
C TYR A 219 5.29 -8.01 18.66
N GLN A 220 4.72 -7.33 19.67
CA GLN A 220 5.41 -6.36 20.54
C GLN A 220 4.64 -6.26 21.86
N PRO A 221 5.29 -6.14 23.03
CA PRO A 221 6.74 -6.15 23.28
C PRO A 221 7.25 -7.56 23.64
N GLN A 222 6.73 -8.58 22.97
CA GLN A 222 6.85 -9.98 23.40
C GLN A 222 7.50 -10.84 22.33
N ASP A 223 7.96 -12.01 22.75
CA ASP A 223 8.38 -13.08 21.86
C ASP A 223 7.19 -13.59 21.03
N PHE A 224 7.49 -14.15 19.86
CA PHE A 224 6.52 -14.90 19.07
C PHE A 224 6.56 -16.37 19.47
N VAL A 225 5.41 -16.97 19.78
CA VAL A 225 5.28 -18.40 20.05
C VAL A 225 4.03 -18.95 19.38
N ALA A 226 4.21 -19.99 18.56
CA ALA A 226 3.11 -20.72 17.93
C ALA A 226 3.36 -22.23 17.93
N VAL A 227 2.28 -23.01 17.93
CA VAL A 227 2.32 -24.47 17.75
C VAL A 227 1.55 -24.80 16.48
N ILE A 228 2.24 -25.42 15.52
CA ILE A 228 1.66 -25.96 14.28
C ILE A 228 1.31 -27.43 14.53
N ASP A 229 0.07 -27.82 14.26
CA ASP A 229 -0.37 -29.22 14.24
C ASP A 229 -0.44 -29.70 12.79
N LEU A 230 0.47 -30.61 12.44
CA LEU A 230 0.58 -31.24 11.12
C LEU A 230 -0.57 -32.21 10.81
N GLN A 231 -1.54 -32.36 11.72
CA GLN A 231 -2.72 -33.24 11.70
C GLN A 231 -2.41 -34.74 11.76
N LYS A 232 -1.20 -35.15 11.38
CA LYS A 232 -0.70 -36.52 11.46
C LYS A 232 0.79 -36.54 11.75
N GLU A 233 1.27 -37.66 12.29
CA GLU A 233 2.70 -37.89 12.46
C GLU A 233 3.41 -37.89 11.10
N THR A 234 4.31 -36.94 10.93
CA THR A 234 5.00 -36.63 9.68
C THR A 234 6.50 -36.66 9.93
N GLU A 235 7.27 -37.15 8.96
CA GLU A 235 8.74 -37.02 9.02
C GLU A 235 9.11 -35.58 8.68
N ILE A 236 9.93 -34.97 9.53
CA ILE A 236 10.38 -33.58 9.41
C ILE A 236 11.90 -33.62 9.32
N ASN A 237 12.45 -33.00 8.28
CA ASN A 237 13.87 -32.88 8.02
C ASN A 237 14.32 -31.41 7.87
N LYS A 238 13.37 -30.47 7.81
CA LYS A 238 13.67 -29.04 7.71
C LYS A 238 12.60 -28.19 8.37
N VAL A 239 13.05 -27.12 9.02
CA VAL A 239 12.19 -26.12 9.68
C VAL A 239 12.65 -24.71 9.35
N GLY A 240 11.75 -23.74 9.43
CA GLY A 240 12.09 -22.35 9.25
C GLY A 240 10.92 -21.38 9.39
N GLY A 241 11.20 -20.10 9.17
CA GLY A 241 10.17 -19.07 9.04
C GLY A 241 10.69 -17.83 8.33
N GLY A 242 9.78 -17.03 7.78
CA GLY A 242 10.09 -15.77 7.13
C GLY A 242 9.87 -14.57 8.05
N PHE A 243 10.83 -13.64 8.03
CA PHE A 243 10.87 -12.49 8.93
C PHE A 243 11.24 -11.22 8.18
N LEU A 244 10.81 -10.08 8.72
CA LEU A 244 11.14 -8.75 8.20
C LEU A 244 11.92 -7.94 9.23
N GLN A 245 12.94 -7.23 8.77
CA GLN A 245 13.52 -6.10 9.47
C GLN A 245 13.22 -4.80 8.74
N ALA A 246 12.64 -3.84 9.46
CA ALA A 246 12.43 -2.47 9.04
C ALA A 246 12.69 -1.58 10.27
N ALA A 247 13.96 -1.43 10.62
CA ALA A 247 14.40 -0.81 11.88
C ALA A 247 13.84 0.61 12.09
N ARG A 248 13.69 1.41 11.01
CA ARG A 248 13.04 2.74 11.07
C ARG A 248 11.62 2.69 11.62
N SER A 249 10.91 1.60 11.39
CA SER A 249 9.54 1.32 11.86
C SER A 249 9.51 0.42 13.10
N TRP A 250 10.66 0.25 13.75
CA TRP A 250 10.85 -0.49 14.99
C TRP A 250 10.66 -2.00 14.88
N ILE A 251 10.75 -2.54 13.66
CA ILE A 251 10.64 -3.97 13.36
C ILE A 251 12.05 -4.54 13.22
N TRP A 252 12.41 -5.49 14.06
CA TRP A 252 13.71 -6.15 14.03
C TRP A 252 13.59 -7.65 13.76
N MET A 253 14.65 -8.22 13.21
CA MET A 253 14.81 -9.67 13.23
C MET A 253 14.76 -10.18 14.68
N PRO A 254 14.18 -11.37 14.91
CA PRO A 254 14.30 -12.01 16.22
C PRO A 254 15.78 -12.28 16.52
N THR A 255 16.20 -12.27 17.79
CA THR A 255 17.62 -12.52 18.13
C THR A 255 18.04 -13.96 17.86
N ARG A 256 17.07 -14.89 17.92
CA ARG A 256 17.18 -16.30 17.56
C ARG A 256 15.78 -16.89 17.37
N ILE A 257 15.72 -18.04 16.69
CA ILE A 257 14.50 -18.80 16.45
C ILE A 257 14.75 -20.24 16.92
N GLU A 258 13.85 -20.78 17.74
CA GLU A 258 13.89 -22.17 18.18
C GLU A 258 12.72 -22.96 17.60
N PHE A 259 13.01 -24.21 17.23
CA PHE A 259 12.00 -25.19 16.84
C PHE A 259 12.08 -26.40 17.75
N GLU A 260 10.92 -26.83 18.23
CA GLU A 260 10.74 -28.01 19.06
C GLU A 260 9.63 -28.88 18.47
N VAL A 261 9.74 -30.20 18.60
CA VAL A 261 8.75 -31.15 18.07
C VAL A 261 8.11 -31.96 19.18
N SER A 262 6.88 -32.43 18.95
CA SER A 262 6.12 -33.27 19.88
C SER A 262 5.13 -34.19 19.16
N ASN A 263 4.78 -35.32 19.79
CA ASN A 263 3.67 -36.18 19.36
C ASN A 263 2.43 -36.08 20.26
N ASP A 264 2.55 -35.51 21.46
CA ASP A 264 1.47 -35.40 22.46
C ASP A 264 1.01 -33.96 22.72
N ASN A 265 1.69 -32.97 22.14
CA ASN A 265 1.48 -31.52 22.37
C ASN A 265 1.70 -31.09 23.83
N LEU A 266 2.41 -31.89 24.62
CA LEU A 266 2.74 -31.63 26.02
C LEU A 266 4.25 -31.61 26.22
N ASN A 267 4.91 -32.68 25.79
CA ASN A 267 6.35 -32.87 25.89
C ASN A 267 7.01 -32.50 24.56
N PHE A 268 7.83 -31.45 24.59
CA PHE A 268 8.50 -30.91 23.41
C PHE A 268 10.01 -31.11 23.50
N THR A 269 10.61 -31.53 22.38
CA THR A 269 12.06 -31.72 22.25
C THR A 269 12.60 -30.73 21.23
N LYS A 270 13.63 -29.96 21.60
CA LYS A 270 14.31 -29.02 20.71
C LYS A 270 15.03 -29.75 19.58
N VAL A 271 14.82 -29.31 18.34
CA VAL A 271 15.43 -29.87 17.12
C VAL A 271 16.29 -28.87 16.36
N ALA A 272 16.05 -27.57 16.54
CA ALA A 272 16.83 -26.52 15.91
C ALA A 272 16.88 -25.24 16.76
N GLU A 273 17.97 -24.50 16.58
CA GLU A 273 18.11 -23.10 16.99
C GLU A 273 18.87 -22.36 15.89
N ILE A 274 18.22 -21.34 15.33
CA ILE A 274 18.78 -20.48 14.28
C ILE A 274 19.10 -19.14 14.91
N LYS A 275 20.38 -18.77 14.93
CA LYS A 275 20.79 -17.39 15.23
C LYS A 275 20.61 -16.54 13.97
N THR A 276 19.98 -15.39 14.10
CA THR A 276 19.78 -14.47 12.97
C THR A 276 21.05 -13.69 12.65
N ASP A 277 21.17 -13.29 11.39
CA ASP A 277 22.38 -12.76 10.78
C ASP A 277 22.24 -11.33 10.23
N VAL A 278 21.03 -10.76 10.24
CA VAL A 278 20.83 -9.34 9.85
C VAL A 278 21.28 -8.45 11.01
N PRO A 279 22.26 -7.54 10.80
CA PRO A 279 22.69 -6.62 11.85
C PRO A 279 21.54 -5.71 12.33
N PRO A 280 21.42 -5.42 13.64
CA PRO A 280 20.42 -4.46 14.14
C PRO A 280 20.52 -3.08 13.50
N GLU A 281 21.71 -2.67 13.06
CA GLU A 281 21.99 -1.39 12.39
C GLU A 281 21.52 -1.34 10.92
N GLU A 282 21.09 -2.47 10.35
CA GLU A 282 20.56 -2.51 8.98
C GLU A 282 19.20 -1.78 8.93
N MET A 283 19.19 -0.63 8.26
CA MET A 283 18.04 0.27 8.18
C MET A 283 17.19 0.07 6.91
N THR A 284 17.68 -0.70 5.93
CA THR A 284 16.92 -1.06 4.73
C THR A 284 15.93 -2.17 5.05
N HIS A 285 14.77 -2.13 4.40
CA HIS A 285 13.75 -3.16 4.58
C HIS A 285 14.29 -4.49 4.06
N THR A 286 14.48 -5.45 4.95
CA THR A 286 15.15 -6.71 4.66
C THR A 286 14.24 -7.87 5.05
N ILE A 287 13.87 -8.68 4.06
CA ILE A 287 13.18 -9.95 4.30
C ILE A 287 14.23 -11.06 4.38
N ARG A 288 14.07 -11.97 5.35
CA ARG A 288 14.96 -13.11 5.49
C ARG A 288 14.18 -14.37 5.86
N ASP A 289 14.44 -15.43 5.09
CA ASP A 289 13.97 -16.78 5.40
C ASP A 289 15.05 -17.47 6.21
N TYR A 290 14.75 -17.72 7.48
CA TYR A 290 15.62 -18.48 8.36
C TYR A 290 15.20 -19.94 8.32
N MET A 291 15.97 -20.77 7.60
CA MET A 291 15.72 -22.20 7.46
C MET A 291 16.91 -23.03 7.94
N GLN A 292 16.63 -24.18 8.53
CA GLN A 292 17.64 -25.13 8.98
C GLN A 292 17.22 -26.57 8.69
N ASN A 293 18.12 -27.34 8.09
CA ASN A 293 17.98 -28.79 8.02
C ASN A 293 18.22 -29.38 9.41
N ILE A 294 17.41 -30.35 9.81
CA ILE A 294 17.51 -31.07 11.07
C ILE A 294 17.72 -32.56 10.81
N SER A 295 18.20 -33.29 11.81
CA SER A 295 18.15 -34.76 11.76
C SER A 295 16.68 -35.20 11.59
N PRO A 296 16.36 -36.07 10.62
CA PRO A 296 14.99 -36.50 10.39
C PRO A 296 14.33 -37.03 11.66
N VAL A 297 13.14 -36.52 11.95
CA VAL A 297 12.36 -36.88 13.15
C VAL A 297 10.89 -37.00 12.78
N ARG A 298 10.20 -38.00 13.33
CA ARG A 298 8.74 -38.12 13.16
C ARG A 298 8.03 -37.42 14.30
N ALA A 299 7.17 -36.47 13.97
CA ALA A 299 6.38 -35.72 14.94
C ALA A 299 5.06 -35.23 14.32
N ARG A 300 4.10 -34.88 15.17
CA ARG A 300 2.82 -34.28 14.76
C ARG A 300 2.79 -32.77 15.00
N TYR A 301 3.40 -32.30 16.08
CA TYR A 301 3.36 -30.89 16.48
C TYR A 301 4.75 -30.28 16.35
N VAL A 302 4.80 -29.04 15.85
CA VAL A 302 6.01 -28.22 15.79
C VAL A 302 5.75 -26.92 16.52
N ARG A 303 6.49 -26.65 17.58
CA ARG A 303 6.47 -25.37 18.29
C ARG A 303 7.62 -24.50 17.79
N VAL A 304 7.29 -23.28 17.39
CA VAL A 304 8.25 -22.26 16.98
C VAL A 304 8.26 -21.14 18.03
N LYS A 305 9.45 -20.68 18.38
CA LYS A 305 9.68 -19.52 19.27
C LYS A 305 10.66 -18.57 18.60
N ALA A 306 10.28 -17.32 18.39
CA ALA A 306 11.19 -16.28 17.92
C ALA A 306 11.33 -15.21 19.00
N TYR A 307 12.57 -14.94 19.39
CA TYR A 307 12.88 -14.13 20.56
C TYR A 307 13.04 -12.66 20.20
N ASN A 308 12.30 -11.79 20.88
CA ASN A 308 12.24 -10.36 20.59
C ASN A 308 13.56 -9.68 20.97
N LEU A 309 13.94 -8.64 20.21
CA LEU A 309 15.10 -7.82 20.53
C LEU A 309 14.97 -7.15 21.92
N GLY A 310 13.74 -6.95 22.38
CA GLY A 310 13.41 -6.27 23.61
C GLY A 310 13.41 -4.75 23.40
N LYS A 311 14.26 -4.04 24.14
CA LYS A 311 14.35 -2.58 24.05
C LYS A 311 15.18 -2.15 22.84
N ILE A 312 14.68 -1.16 22.12
CA ILE A 312 15.35 -0.58 20.96
C ILE A 312 16.71 -0.01 21.40
N PRO A 313 17.82 -0.33 20.67
CA PRO A 313 19.17 0.10 21.02
C PRO A 313 19.35 1.62 21.11
N ALA A 314 20.29 2.07 21.94
CA ALA A 314 20.53 3.48 22.24
C ALA A 314 20.91 4.35 21.03
N TRP A 315 21.46 3.74 19.97
CA TRP A 315 21.84 4.45 18.75
C TRP A 315 20.63 4.79 17.84
N HIS A 316 19.50 4.12 18.02
CA HIS A 316 18.34 4.27 17.14
C HIS A 316 17.43 5.42 17.61
N PRO A 317 16.77 6.19 16.71
CA PRO A 317 15.86 7.28 17.09
C PRO A 317 14.70 6.88 18.04
N GLY A 318 14.34 5.60 18.04
CA GLY A 318 13.32 5.02 18.94
C GLY A 318 13.87 4.40 20.23
N ALA A 319 15.12 4.71 20.63
CA ALA A 319 15.79 4.11 21.77
C ALA A 319 14.91 4.03 23.04
N GLY A 320 14.94 2.87 23.71
CA GLY A 320 14.19 2.63 24.94
C GLY A 320 12.71 2.22 24.77
N SER A 321 12.15 2.38 23.57
CA SER A 321 10.86 1.78 23.20
C SER A 321 11.00 0.27 22.96
N ASP A 322 9.88 -0.44 22.83
CA ASP A 322 9.86 -1.87 22.56
C ASP A 322 9.98 -2.17 21.06
N ALA A 323 10.65 -3.26 20.70
CA ALA A 323 10.77 -3.71 19.31
C ALA A 323 9.63 -4.65 18.91
N PHE A 324 9.27 -4.61 17.62
CA PHE A 324 8.41 -5.60 16.98
C PHE A 324 9.21 -6.78 16.41
N ILE A 325 8.60 -7.97 16.42
CA ILE A 325 8.90 -9.06 15.48
C ILE A 325 7.78 -9.12 14.44
N PHE A 326 8.13 -9.23 13.16
CA PHE A 326 7.19 -9.49 12.08
C PHE A 326 7.49 -10.86 11.46
N VAL A 327 6.47 -11.70 11.34
CA VAL A 327 6.52 -13.07 10.77
C VAL A 327 5.46 -13.17 9.67
N ASP A 328 5.79 -13.74 8.52
CA ASP A 328 4.82 -14.02 7.44
C ASP A 328 4.41 -15.50 7.44
N GLU A 329 5.37 -16.42 7.38
CA GLU A 329 5.10 -17.85 7.14
C GLU A 329 6.05 -18.76 7.94
N ILE A 330 5.58 -19.95 8.34
CA ILE A 330 6.35 -21.02 8.97
C ILE A 330 6.56 -22.19 8.00
N PHE A 331 7.83 -22.59 7.80
CA PHE A 331 8.22 -23.65 6.89
C PHE A 331 8.50 -24.95 7.64
N ILE A 332 7.91 -26.06 7.19
CA ILE A 332 8.16 -27.41 7.70
C ILE A 332 8.15 -28.39 6.51
N SER A 333 9.19 -29.20 6.35
CA SER A 333 9.26 -30.22 5.27
C SER A 333 10.08 -31.45 5.63
#